data_AF-H2XVY2-F1
#
_entry.id   AF-H2XVY2-F1
#
_cell.length_a   1.000
_cell.length_b   1.000
_cell.length_c   1.000
_cell.angle_alpha   90.00
_cell.angle_beta   90.00
_cell.angle_gamma   90.00
#
_symmetry.space_group_name_H-M   'P 1'
#
loop_
_entity.id
_entity.type
_entity.pdbx_description
1 polymer ?
#
loop_
_entity_poly.entity_id
_entity_poly.type
_entity_poly.pdbx_seq_one_letter_code
_entity_poly.pdbx_strand_id
1 'polypeptide(L)'
;MRSLKTLLKELGHSGRIIDILKVDTDAPMGGGFEDMLMQEMLDTDLHQCVRQFVLEIHIPGPIAEPKWLNRCRRVYRQMSHLSNLGYKTFNMTDNVRYLQNIHHNPSLTAENGVRPYLIYSH
;
A
#
# COMPACT_ATOMS: atom_id res chain seq x y z
N MET A 1 -15.02 -7.03 11.77
CA MET A 1 -14.36 -6.90 10.45
C MET A 1 -13.67 -8.22 10.15
N ARG A 2 -13.71 -8.74 8.92
CA ARG A 2 -12.88 -9.91 8.55
C ARG A 2 -11.44 -9.45 8.32
N SER A 3 -10.48 -10.29 8.67
CA SER A 3 -9.06 -10.07 8.43
C SER A 3 -8.63 -10.81 7.15
N LEU A 4 -7.52 -10.40 6.51
CA LEU A 4 -6.94 -11.13 5.38
C LEU A 4 -6.66 -12.60 5.73
N LYS A 5 -6.08 -12.86 6.92
CA LYS A 5 -5.85 -14.22 7.44
C LYS A 5 -7.14 -15.05 7.55
N THR A 6 -8.24 -14.40 7.91
CA THR A 6 -9.56 -15.05 8.00
C THR A 6 -10.11 -15.37 6.61
N LEU A 7 -10.02 -14.43 5.67
CA LEU A 7 -10.44 -14.62 4.28
C LEU A 7 -9.65 -15.75 3.58
N LEU A 8 -8.33 -15.81 3.77
CA LEU A 8 -7.49 -16.88 3.21
C LEU A 8 -7.89 -18.27 3.75
N LYS A 9 -8.31 -18.35 5.02
CA LYS A 9 -8.85 -19.58 5.61
C LYS A 9 -10.22 -19.93 5.02
N GLU A 10 -11.13 -18.97 4.93
CA GLU A 10 -12.48 -19.13 4.36
C GLU A 10 -12.45 -19.60 2.89
N LEU A 11 -11.48 -19.11 2.11
CA LEU A 11 -11.29 -19.46 0.69
C LEU A 11 -10.46 -20.75 0.46
N GLY A 12 -10.03 -21.44 1.51
CA GLY A 12 -9.23 -22.67 1.37
C GLY A 12 -7.79 -22.45 0.86
N HIS A 13 -7.24 -21.25 1.07
CA HIS A 13 -5.87 -20.86 0.67
C HIS A 13 -4.85 -20.95 1.82
N SER A 14 -5.22 -21.53 2.96
CA SER A 14 -4.31 -21.85 4.07
C SER A 14 -3.04 -22.55 3.60
N GLY A 15 -1.86 -22.00 3.95
CA GLY A 15 -0.56 -22.58 3.61
C GLY A 15 -0.13 -22.43 2.14
N ARG A 16 -0.86 -21.64 1.33
CA ARG A 16 -0.43 -21.30 -0.04
C ARG A 16 0.37 -20.01 -0.07
N ILE A 17 1.31 -19.94 -1.01
CA ILE A 17 1.95 -18.69 -1.40
C ILE A 17 0.97 -17.88 -2.26
N ILE A 18 0.91 -16.58 -1.98
CA ILE A 18 0.22 -15.56 -2.77
C ILE A 18 1.30 -14.88 -3.61
N ASP A 19 1.29 -15.12 -4.92
CA ASP A 19 2.28 -14.51 -5.82
C ASP A 19 2.15 -12.98 -5.86
N ILE A 20 0.91 -12.47 -5.87
CA ILE A 20 0.61 -11.03 -5.89
C ILE A 20 -0.59 -10.73 -4.98
N LEU A 21 -0.37 -9.85 -4.00
CA LEU A 21 -1.41 -9.18 -3.21
C LEU A 21 -1.46 -7.71 -3.65
N LYS A 22 -2.46 -7.33 -4.48
CA LYS A 22 -2.76 -5.92 -4.75
C LYS A 22 -3.77 -5.41 -3.71
N VAL A 23 -3.45 -4.28 -3.08
CA VAL A 23 -4.38 -3.52 -2.23
C VAL A 23 -4.51 -2.11 -2.80
N ASP A 24 -5.76 -1.73 -2.98
CA ASP A 24 -6.20 -0.49 -3.58
C ASP A 24 -7.56 -0.21 -2.93
N THR A 25 -7.57 0.63 -1.88
CA THR A 25 -8.74 0.81 -1.03
C THR A 25 -9.24 2.24 -1.03
N ASP A 26 -10.22 2.50 -1.89
CA ASP A 26 -11.04 3.71 -1.88
C ASP A 26 -11.69 3.93 -0.50
N ALA A 27 -11.13 4.86 0.29
CA ALA A 27 -11.81 5.41 1.46
C ALA A 27 -11.55 6.93 1.54
N PRO A 28 -12.24 7.73 0.71
CA PRO A 28 -11.92 9.15 0.46
C PRO A 28 -11.97 10.07 1.69
N MET A 29 -12.62 9.64 2.78
CA MET A 29 -12.73 10.41 4.04
C MET A 29 -11.80 9.90 5.17
N GLY A 30 -11.30 8.66 5.08
CA GLY A 30 -10.46 8.01 6.10
C GLY A 30 -9.00 7.82 5.68
N GLY A 31 -8.74 7.90 4.38
CA GLY A 31 -7.41 7.75 3.78
C GLY A 31 -7.03 6.33 3.39
N GLY A 32 -7.97 5.39 3.29
CA GLY A 32 -7.68 3.99 2.92
C GLY A 32 -7.28 3.07 4.09
N PHE A 33 -7.26 1.77 3.85
CA PHE A 33 -6.95 0.71 4.82
C PHE A 33 -5.56 0.08 4.61
N GLU A 34 -4.71 0.67 3.76
CA GLU A 34 -3.42 0.10 3.36
C GLU A 34 -2.46 -0.02 4.56
N ASP A 35 -2.49 0.94 5.50
CA ASP A 35 -1.70 0.90 6.73
C ASP A 35 -2.21 -0.14 7.74
N MET A 36 -3.50 -0.45 7.72
CA MET A 36 -4.07 -1.56 8.51
C MET A 36 -3.72 -2.92 7.91
N LEU A 37 -3.75 -3.07 6.59
CA LEU A 37 -3.36 -4.30 5.90
C LEU A 37 -1.85 -4.55 5.98
N MET A 38 -1.02 -3.50 5.87
CA MET A 38 0.41 -3.60 6.21
C MET A 38 0.63 -4.04 7.66
N GLN A 39 -0.18 -3.56 8.61
CA GLN A 39 -0.06 -4.00 10.00
C GLN A 39 -0.46 -5.47 10.16
N GLU A 40 -1.57 -5.93 9.58
CA GLU A 40 -1.96 -7.34 9.64
C GLU A 40 -0.89 -8.25 9.02
N MET A 41 -0.29 -7.84 7.89
CA MET A 41 0.79 -8.57 7.22
C MET A 41 2.03 -8.78 8.12
N LEU A 42 2.34 -7.80 8.97
CA LEU A 42 3.44 -7.85 9.92
C LEU A 42 3.06 -8.64 11.19
N ASP A 43 1.88 -8.36 11.76
CA ASP A 43 1.41 -8.96 13.03
C ASP A 43 1.05 -10.44 12.94
N THR A 44 0.79 -10.95 11.73
CA THR A 44 0.26 -12.31 11.52
C THR A 44 1.16 -13.25 10.71
N ASP A 45 2.39 -12.81 10.40
CA ASP A 45 3.39 -13.46 9.55
C ASP A 45 2.96 -13.72 8.09
N LEU A 46 1.84 -13.13 7.63
CA LEU A 46 1.39 -13.28 6.24
C LEU A 46 2.40 -12.75 5.20
N HIS A 47 3.31 -11.86 5.59
CA HIS A 47 4.44 -11.44 4.76
C HIS A 47 5.36 -12.60 4.32
N GLN A 48 5.41 -13.71 5.06
CA GLN A 48 6.16 -14.92 4.67
C GLN A 48 5.48 -15.67 3.51
N CYS A 49 4.18 -15.44 3.31
CA CYS A 49 3.37 -16.10 2.29
C CYS A 49 3.06 -15.21 1.07
N VAL A 50 3.52 -13.96 1.03
CA VAL A 50 3.27 -13.01 -0.08
C VAL A 50 4.59 -12.69 -0.79
N ARG A 51 4.66 -12.93 -2.10
CA ARG A 51 5.84 -12.59 -2.91
C ARG A 51 5.87 -11.13 -3.35
N GLN A 52 4.71 -10.61 -3.77
CA GLN A 52 4.57 -9.24 -4.25
C GLN A 52 3.43 -8.57 -3.50
N PHE A 53 3.71 -7.43 -2.87
CA PHE A 53 2.73 -6.60 -2.19
C PHE A 53 2.66 -5.25 -2.90
N VAL A 54 1.53 -5.01 -3.59
CA VAL A 54 1.31 -3.83 -4.41
C VAL A 54 0.32 -2.92 -3.69
N LEU A 55 0.71 -1.67 -3.42
CA LEU A 55 -0.06 -0.75 -2.58
C LEU A 55 -0.32 0.58 -3.28
N GLU A 56 -1.59 0.91 -3.50
CA GLU A 56 -2.00 2.28 -3.79
C GLU A 56 -2.24 3.01 -2.46
N ILE A 57 -1.18 3.61 -1.90
CA ILE A 57 -1.24 4.22 -0.57
C ILE A 57 -1.94 5.58 -0.64
N HIS A 58 -3.21 5.59 -0.27
CA HIS A 58 -3.97 6.79 -0.05
C HIS A 58 -3.42 7.56 1.18
N ILE A 59 -2.99 8.80 0.98
CA ILE A 59 -2.56 9.71 2.06
C ILE A 59 -3.34 11.02 1.93
N PRO A 60 -4.43 11.20 2.71
CA PRO A 60 -5.16 12.46 2.76
C PRO A 60 -4.32 13.54 3.45
N GLY A 61 -4.52 14.79 3.04
CA GLY A 61 -3.77 15.95 3.51
C GLY A 61 -4.57 16.88 4.42
N PRO A 62 -3.91 17.94 4.96
CA PRO A 62 -2.49 18.28 4.83
C PRO A 62 -1.62 17.60 5.90
N ILE A 63 -0.33 17.38 5.61
CA ILE A 63 0.65 16.79 6.58
C ILE A 63 0.81 17.64 7.85
N ALA A 64 0.44 18.93 7.82
CA ALA A 64 0.39 19.78 9.01
C ALA A 64 -0.63 19.30 10.07
N GLU A 65 -1.66 18.54 9.68
CA GLU A 65 -2.62 17.95 10.63
C GLU A 65 -2.00 16.71 11.31
N PRO A 66 -1.95 16.65 12.66
CA PRO A 66 -1.26 15.58 13.38
C PRO A 66 -1.72 14.15 13.03
N LYS A 67 -3.00 13.94 12.71
CA LYS A 67 -3.53 12.63 12.29
C LYS A 67 -2.84 12.12 11.01
N TRP A 68 -2.63 12.99 10.03
CA TRP A 68 -2.05 12.65 8.74
C TRP A 68 -0.53 12.49 8.83
N LEU A 69 0.14 13.36 9.59
CA LEU A 69 1.55 13.19 9.95
C LEU A 69 1.81 11.84 10.64
N ASN A 70 0.92 11.45 11.56
CA ASN A 70 1.03 10.17 12.26
C ASN A 70 0.74 8.97 11.34
N ARG A 71 -0.20 9.07 10.39
CA ARG A 71 -0.41 8.06 9.34
C ARG A 71 0.85 7.91 8.46
N CYS A 72 1.42 9.01 7.97
CA CYS A 72 2.66 9.00 7.18
C CYS A 72 3.82 8.31 7.94
N ARG A 73 3.99 8.65 9.23
CA ARG A 73 5.00 8.02 10.10
C ARG A 73 4.73 6.52 10.33
N ARG A 74 3.46 6.09 10.40
CA ARG A 74 3.09 4.67 10.53
C ARG A 74 3.46 3.91 9.26
N VAL A 75 3.00 4.38 8.10
CA VAL A 75 3.32 3.82 6.78
C VAL A 75 4.83 3.69 6.58
N TYR A 76 5.59 4.76 6.84
CA TYR A 76 7.05 4.73 6.74
C TYR A 76 7.69 3.64 7.60
N ARG A 77 7.24 3.48 8.86
CA ARG A 77 7.74 2.43 9.76
C ARG A 77 7.38 1.02 9.27
N GLN A 78 6.17 0.83 8.75
CA GLN A 78 5.71 -0.46 8.22
C GLN A 78 6.49 -0.87 6.97
N MET A 79 6.67 0.06 6.02
CA MET A 79 7.51 -0.16 4.83
C MET A 79 8.98 -0.44 5.21
N SER A 80 9.51 0.27 6.21
CA SER A 80 10.86 0.01 6.74
C SER A 80 10.95 -1.38 7.39
N HIS A 81 9.92 -1.81 8.11
CA HIS A 81 9.88 -3.15 8.74
C HIS A 81 9.81 -4.26 7.68
N LEU A 82 8.93 -4.13 6.68
CA LEU A 82 8.92 -5.03 5.52
C LEU A 82 10.30 -5.08 4.85
N SER A 83 10.98 -3.94 4.69
CA SER A 83 12.30 -3.91 4.08
C SER A 83 13.36 -4.67 4.88
N ASN A 84 13.32 -4.57 6.22
CA ASN A 84 14.17 -5.38 7.10
C ASN A 84 13.84 -6.89 7.02
N LEU A 85 12.62 -7.26 6.64
CA LEU A 85 12.19 -8.64 6.37
C LEU A 85 12.52 -9.11 4.94
N GLY A 86 13.42 -8.41 4.24
CA GLY A 86 13.93 -8.78 2.92
C GLY A 86 13.12 -8.22 1.74
N TYR A 87 12.05 -7.48 2.00
CA TYR A 87 11.30 -6.82 0.94
C TYR A 87 12.07 -5.62 0.34
N LYS A 88 11.83 -5.33 -0.94
CA LYS A 88 12.38 -4.19 -1.67
C LYS A 88 11.27 -3.29 -2.17
N THR A 89 11.34 -2.00 -1.84
CA THR A 89 10.36 -1.00 -2.26
C THR A 89 10.75 -0.40 -3.61
N PHE A 90 9.82 -0.44 -4.57
CA PHE A 90 9.89 0.20 -5.88
C PHE A 90 8.77 1.24 -6.03
N ASN A 91 8.82 2.06 -7.08
CA ASN A 91 7.91 3.19 -7.26
C ASN A 91 7.48 3.33 -8.75
N MET A 92 6.17 3.27 -9.06
CA MET A 92 5.56 3.20 -10.42
C MET A 92 4.21 3.97 -10.54
N THR A 93 4.08 5.11 -11.24
CA THR A 93 2.88 5.97 -11.05
C THR A 93 1.64 5.82 -11.93
N ASP A 94 0.50 6.21 -11.32
CA ASP A 94 -0.60 6.93 -11.96
C ASP A 94 -1.15 8.27 -11.31
N ASN A 95 -0.39 9.01 -10.49
CA ASN A 95 -0.68 10.41 -10.08
C ASN A 95 -0.88 11.35 -11.29
N VAL A 96 -0.39 10.92 -12.44
CA VAL A 96 -0.48 11.63 -13.72
C VAL A 96 -1.93 11.75 -14.16
N ARG A 97 -2.73 10.66 -14.14
CA ARG A 97 -4.16 10.77 -14.45
C ARG A 97 -4.92 11.66 -13.47
N TYR A 98 -4.59 11.61 -12.18
CA TYR A 98 -5.21 12.49 -11.18
C TYR A 98 -4.93 13.96 -11.49
N LEU A 99 -3.66 14.33 -11.70
CA LEU A 99 -3.24 15.70 -11.95
C LEU A 99 -3.67 16.22 -13.34
N GLN A 100 -3.71 15.36 -14.36
CA GLN A 100 -4.25 15.68 -15.69
C GLN A 100 -5.75 16.02 -15.60
N ASN A 101 -6.54 15.15 -14.96
CA ASN A 101 -8.01 15.23 -15.02
C ASN A 101 -8.62 16.21 -14.00
N ILE A 102 -8.08 16.31 -12.78
CA ILE A 102 -8.68 17.13 -11.70
C ILE A 102 -8.03 18.53 -11.60
N HIS A 103 -6.73 18.65 -11.91
CA HIS A 103 -6.02 19.94 -11.90
C HIS A 103 -5.80 20.54 -13.30
N HIS A 104 -6.44 19.99 -14.33
CA HIS A 104 -6.36 20.45 -15.72
C HIS A 104 -4.93 20.70 -16.23
N ASN A 105 -3.98 19.82 -15.85
CA ASN A 105 -2.60 19.92 -16.32
C ASN A 105 -2.28 18.79 -17.34
N PRO A 106 -2.67 18.95 -18.62
CA PRO A 106 -2.47 17.92 -19.65
C PRO A 106 -1.00 17.66 -19.99
N SER A 107 -0.05 18.48 -19.50
CA SER A 107 1.38 18.34 -19.77
C SER A 107 2.10 17.31 -18.88
N LEU A 108 1.46 16.86 -17.80
CA LEU A 108 1.99 15.79 -16.95
C LEU A 108 1.94 14.45 -17.68
N THR A 109 3.00 13.66 -17.57
CA THR A 109 3.14 12.32 -18.18
C THR A 109 3.72 11.33 -17.18
N ALA A 110 3.60 10.02 -17.45
CA ALA A 110 4.18 8.95 -16.60
C ALA A 110 5.71 9.06 -16.44
N GLU A 111 6.38 9.74 -17.36
CA GLU A 111 7.82 10.05 -17.32
C GLU A 111 8.12 11.20 -16.36
N ASN A 112 7.18 12.13 -16.19
CA ASN A 112 7.36 13.40 -15.46
C ASN A 112 6.64 13.44 -14.08
N GLY A 113 6.04 12.32 -13.65
CA GLY A 113 5.29 12.22 -12.38
C GLY A 113 5.98 11.38 -11.29
N VAL A 114 5.96 11.87 -10.04
CA VAL A 114 6.29 11.13 -8.78
C VAL A 114 5.47 9.87 -8.69
N ARG A 115 5.95 8.83 -7.99
CA ARG A 115 5.41 7.46 -7.99
C ARG A 115 4.89 6.97 -6.60
N PRO A 116 3.89 6.05 -6.52
CA PRO A 116 3.63 5.11 -5.43
C PRO A 116 4.00 3.65 -5.78
N TYR A 117 3.67 2.68 -4.90
CA TYR A 117 4.65 1.69 -4.44
C TYR A 117 4.36 0.23 -4.83
N LEU A 118 5.42 -0.48 -5.23
CA LEU A 118 5.39 -1.93 -5.46
C LEU A 118 6.49 -2.60 -4.65
N ILE A 119 6.18 -3.62 -3.86
CA ILE A 119 7.10 -4.20 -2.89
C ILE A 119 7.30 -5.71 -3.17
N TYR A 120 8.54 -6.13 -3.47
CA TYR A 120 8.91 -7.53 -3.74
C TYR A 120 9.65 -8.16 -2.56
N SER A 121 9.32 -9.39 -2.17
CA SER A 121 10.25 -10.31 -1.48
C SER A 121 10.89 -11.27 -2.50
N HIS A 122 11.97 -11.96 -2.10
CA HIS A 122 12.68 -12.97 -2.91
C HIS A 122 12.14 -14.38 -2.64
#